data_AF-A0A2E9Q784-F1
#
_entry.id   AF-A0A2E9Q784-F1
#
_cell.length_a   1.000
_cell.length_b   1.000
_cell.length_c   1.000
_cell.angle_alpha   90.00
_cell.angle_beta   90.00
_cell.angle_gamma   90.00
#
_symmetry.space_group_name_H-M   'P 1'
#
loop_
_entity.id
_entity.type
_entity.pdbx_description
1 polymer ?
#
loop_
_entity_poly.entity_id
_entity_poly.type
_entity_poly.pdbx_seq_one_letter_code
_entity_poly.pdbx_strand_id
1 'polypeptide(L)'
;MDRQIKMIDMGARSMQDKLFMQRDDALEVITKALASELEERNTRLDSVLRSSKAEQTVFLRGVVSKVEQLLRKRTEFDEDMVKRGIQDVMRVWHDSWAL
;
A
#
# COMPACT_ATOMS: atom_id res chain seq x y z
N MET A 1 -7.98 -15.47 -1.18
CA MET A 1 -8.78 -14.31 -0.71
C MET A 1 -8.24 -13.73 0.59
N ASP A 2 -8.06 -14.52 1.66
CA ASP A 2 -7.65 -14.00 2.99
C ASP A 2 -6.36 -13.17 3.03
N ARG A 3 -5.33 -13.54 2.27
CA ARG A 3 -4.03 -12.83 2.32
C ARG A 3 -4.08 -11.44 1.69
N GLN A 4 -4.89 -11.26 0.64
CA GLN A 4 -5.08 -9.98 -0.05
C GLN A 4 -5.86 -9.00 0.84
N ILE A 5 -6.97 -9.47 1.43
CA ILE A 5 -7.79 -8.68 2.35
C ILE A 5 -6.97 -8.28 3.57
N LYS A 6 -6.19 -9.19 4.15
CA LYS A 6 -5.28 -8.88 5.26
C LYS A 6 -4.27 -7.79 4.88
N MET A 7 -3.66 -7.87 3.70
CA MET A 7 -2.68 -6.87 3.24
C MET A 7 -3.29 -5.47 3.12
N ILE A 8 -4.47 -5.38 2.51
CA ILE A 8 -5.21 -4.12 2.39
C ILE A 8 -5.57 -3.59 3.79
N ASP A 9 -6.10 -4.45 4.66
CA ASP A 9 -6.53 -4.06 6.00
C ASP A 9 -5.35 -3.61 6.89
N MET A 10 -4.19 -4.25 6.78
CA MET A 10 -2.97 -3.87 7.51
C MET A 10 -2.39 -2.55 7.04
N GLY A 11 -2.32 -2.34 5.72
CA GLY A 11 -1.88 -1.05 5.18
C GLY A 11 -2.84 0.06 5.61
N ALA A 12 -4.14 -0.20 5.57
CA ALA A 12 -5.15 0.79 5.93
C ALA A 12 -5.02 1.19 7.40
N ARG A 13 -4.90 0.21 8.31
CA ARG A 13 -4.65 0.47 9.73
C ARG A 13 -3.38 1.29 9.97
N SER A 14 -2.29 1.00 9.26
CA SER A 14 -1.06 1.79 9.37
C SER A 14 -1.29 3.26 8.95
N MET A 15 -2.06 3.49 7.89
CA MET A 15 -2.46 4.85 7.49
C MET A 15 -3.38 5.51 8.52
N GLN A 16 -4.31 4.78 9.13
CA GLN A 16 -5.12 5.33 10.23
C GLN A 16 -4.25 5.77 11.41
N ASP A 17 -3.30 4.94 11.82
CA ASP A 17 -2.46 5.18 12.99
C ASP A 17 -1.46 6.32 12.76
N LYS A 18 -0.94 6.47 11.54
CA LYS A 18 0.15 7.43 11.24
C LYS A 18 -0.32 8.72 10.60
N LEU A 19 -1.41 8.67 9.85
CA LEU A 19 -1.95 9.82 9.13
C LEU A 19 -3.29 10.29 9.71
N PHE A 20 -3.78 9.67 10.79
CA PHE A 20 -5.10 9.95 11.37
C PHE A 20 -6.24 9.86 10.33
N MET A 21 -6.06 9.02 9.32
CA MET A 21 -7.04 8.84 8.25
C MET A 21 -8.26 8.07 8.75
N GLN A 22 -9.43 8.42 8.21
CA GLN A 22 -10.61 7.59 8.35
C GLN A 22 -10.38 6.25 7.66
N ARG A 23 -11.00 5.20 8.19
CA ARG A 23 -10.82 3.82 7.72
C ARG A 23 -11.13 3.70 6.23
N ASP A 24 -12.26 4.27 5.81
CA ASP A 24 -12.76 4.17 4.45
C ASP A 24 -11.85 4.94 3.47
N ASP A 25 -11.36 6.11 3.87
CA ASP A 25 -10.36 6.87 3.12
C ASP A 25 -9.05 6.09 2.92
N ALA A 26 -8.56 5.46 3.99
CA ALA A 26 -7.34 4.67 3.94
C ALA A 26 -7.49 3.43 3.04
N LEU A 27 -8.63 2.73 3.16
CA LEU A 27 -8.97 1.61 2.30
C LEU A 27 -9.09 2.03 0.83
N GLU A 28 -9.71 3.17 0.56
CA GLU A 28 -9.85 3.70 -0.79
C GLU A 28 -8.48 3.99 -1.41
N VAL A 29 -7.60 4.70 -0.69
CA VAL A 29 -6.26 5.05 -1.17
C VAL A 29 -5.44 3.80 -1.50
N ILE A 30 -5.42 2.81 -0.60
CA ILE A 30 -4.67 1.57 -0.82
C ILE A 30 -5.25 0.77 -1.97
N THR A 31 -6.57 0.65 -2.04
CA THR A 31 -7.24 -0.11 -3.09
C THR A 31 -6.96 0.52 -4.46
N LYS A 32 -7.02 1.85 -4.56
CA LYS A 32 -6.67 2.59 -5.78
C LYS A 32 -5.21 2.41 -6.18
N ALA A 33 -4.28 2.52 -5.22
CA ALA A 33 -2.86 2.33 -5.47
C ALA A 33 -2.56 0.90 -5.96
N LEU A 34 -3.15 -0.10 -5.30
CA LEU A 34 -3.00 -1.51 -5.64
C LEU A 34 -3.55 -1.81 -7.04
N ALA A 35 -4.77 -1.35 -7.33
CA ALA A 35 -5.40 -1.53 -8.64
C ALA A 35 -4.57 -0.89 -9.76
N SER A 36 -4.07 0.33 -9.54
CA SER A 36 -3.23 1.03 -10.53
C SER A 36 -1.89 0.32 -10.77
N GLU A 37 -1.26 -0.26 -9.75
CA GLU A 37 -0.03 -1.05 -9.93
C GLU A 37 -0.27 -2.35 -10.70
N LEU A 38 -1.38 -3.03 -10.41
CA LEU A 38 -1.77 -4.25 -11.11
C LEU A 38 -2.06 -3.98 -12.59
N GLU A 39 -2.75 -2.90 -12.88
CA GLU A 39 -3.06 -2.44 -14.24
C GLU A 39 -1.78 -2.06 -15.00
N GLU A 40 -0.90 -1.24 -14.42
CA GLU A 40 0.34 -0.81 -15.05
C GLU A 40 1.26 -1.98 -15.41
N ARG A 41 1.32 -3.00 -14.54
CA ARG A 41 2.10 -4.22 -14.78
C ARG A 41 1.39 -5.25 -15.65
N ASN A 42 0.14 -5.01 -16.02
CA ASN A 42 -0.72 -5.98 -16.70
C ASN A 42 -0.70 -7.36 -16.01
N THR A 43 -0.87 -7.36 -14.67
CA THR A 43 -0.78 -8.57 -13.85
C THR A 43 -1.95 -8.70 -12.89
N ARG A 44 -2.06 -9.86 -12.24
CA ARG A 44 -3.04 -10.12 -11.19
C ARG A 44 -2.32 -10.30 -9.87
N LEU A 45 -2.99 -9.92 -8.78
CA LEU A 45 -2.41 -10.02 -7.45
C LEU A 45 -2.01 -11.46 -7.09
N ASP A 46 -2.78 -12.46 -7.51
CA ASP A 46 -2.43 -13.87 -7.31
C ASP A 46 -1.15 -14.29 -8.05
N SER A 47 -0.87 -13.70 -9.21
CA SER A 47 0.38 -13.93 -9.94
C SER A 47 1.57 -13.34 -9.20
N VAL A 48 1.42 -12.13 -8.65
CA VAL A 48 2.45 -11.47 -7.82
C VAL A 48 2.71 -12.26 -6.53
N LEU A 49 1.66 -12.77 -5.87
CA LEU A 49 1.82 -13.56 -4.65
C LEU A 49 2.55 -14.90 -4.88
N ARG A 50 2.57 -15.40 -6.11
CA ARG A 50 3.31 -16.60 -6.52
C ARG A 50 4.67 -16.29 -7.14
N SER A 51 4.98 -15.02 -7.38
CA SER A 51 6.22 -14.59 -8.02
C SER A 51 7.40 -14.63 -7.03
N SER A 52 8.60 -14.37 -7.52
CA SER A 52 9.79 -14.33 -6.67
C SER A 52 9.70 -13.24 -5.59
N LYS A 53 10.40 -13.41 -4.46
CA LYS A 53 10.50 -12.37 -3.43
C LYS A 53 10.99 -11.02 -3.97
N ALA A 54 11.88 -11.05 -4.97
CA ALA A 54 12.37 -9.83 -5.61
C ALA A 54 11.25 -9.09 -6.37
N GLU A 55 10.48 -9.80 -7.20
CA GLU A 55 9.34 -9.22 -7.92
C GLU A 55 8.26 -8.72 -6.96
N GLN A 56 8.03 -9.47 -5.89
CA GLN A 56 7.13 -9.11 -4.81
C GLN A 56 7.52 -7.78 -4.14
N THR A 57 8.79 -7.62 -3.76
CA THR A 57 9.31 -6.35 -3.21
C THR A 57 9.21 -5.20 -4.22
N VAL A 58 9.50 -5.46 -5.49
CA VAL A 58 9.38 -4.45 -6.56
C VAL A 58 7.94 -4.01 -6.75
N PHE A 59 6.98 -4.94 -6.72
CA PHE A 59 5.55 -4.64 -6.75
C PHE A 59 5.12 -3.78 -5.56
N LEU A 60 5.46 -4.18 -4.34
CA LEU A 60 5.11 -3.42 -3.13
C LEU A 60 5.67 -2.00 -3.16
N ARG A 61 6.91 -1.80 -3.63
CA ARG A 61 7.48 -0.46 -3.80
C ARG A 61 6.69 0.40 -4.77
N GLY A 62 6.19 -0.19 -5.87
CA GLY A 62 5.31 0.51 -6.81
C GLY A 62 3.98 0.92 -6.18
N VAL A 63 3.33 0.00 -5.46
CA VAL A 63 2.09 0.31 -4.70
C VAL A 63 2.33 1.45 -3.71
N VAL A 64 3.42 1.38 -2.93
CA VAL A 64 3.78 2.42 -1.96
C VAL A 64 3.99 3.78 -2.64
N SER A 65 4.69 3.83 -3.78
CA SER A 65 4.87 5.07 -4.54
C SER A 65 3.53 5.66 -5.01
N LYS A 66 2.59 4.81 -5.41
CA LYS A 66 1.24 5.26 -5.79
C LYS A 66 0.42 5.75 -4.60
N VAL A 67 0.53 5.11 -3.44
CA VAL A 67 -0.07 5.62 -2.19
C VAL A 67 0.48 7.02 -1.88
N GLU A 68 1.80 7.20 -1.99
CA GLU A 68 2.45 8.49 -1.75
C GLU A 68 1.92 9.57 -2.71
N GLN A 69 1.83 9.25 -4.00
CA GLN A 69 1.29 10.17 -5.01
C GLN A 69 -0.18 10.55 -4.73
N LEU A 70 -0.99 9.62 -4.24
CA LEU A 70 -2.40 9.89 -3.88
C LEU A 70 -2.48 10.77 -2.63
N LEU A 71 -1.64 10.54 -1.63
CA LEU A 71 -1.59 11.35 -0.41
C LEU A 71 -1.07 12.76 -0.67
N ARG A 72 -0.06 12.93 -1.51
CA ARG A 72 0.48 14.26 -1.88
C ARG A 72 -0.53 15.15 -2.62
N LYS A 73 -1.60 14.58 -3.18
CA LYS A 73 -2.70 15.34 -3.81
C LYS A 73 -3.72 15.87 -2.81
N ARG A 74 -3.69 15.36 -1.57
CA ARG A 74 -4.57 15.75 -0.48
C ARG A 74 -3.91 16.88 0.31
N THR A 75 -4.56 18.04 0.36
CA THR A 75 -4.01 19.27 0.98
C THR A 75 -3.93 19.19 2.50
N GLU A 76 -4.63 18.25 3.11
CA GLU A 76 -4.65 18.02 4.55
C GLU A 76 -3.39 17.33 5.11
N PHE A 77 -2.54 16.76 4.25
CA PHE A 77 -1.30 16.09 4.67
C PHE A 77 -0.07 16.90 4.28
N ASP A 78 0.78 17.21 5.26
CA ASP A 78 2.11 17.73 4.97
C ASP A 78 3.06 16.62 4.50
N GLU A 79 4.16 17.02 3.86
CA GLU A 79 5.11 16.09 3.25
C GLU A 79 5.77 15.14 4.27
N ASP A 80 5.99 15.60 5.50
CA ASP A 80 6.63 14.79 6.54
C ASP A 80 5.67 13.75 7.12
N MET A 81 4.38 14.10 7.27
CA MET A 81 3.32 13.16 7.60
C MET A 81 3.23 12.07 6.53
N VAL A 82 3.18 12.44 5.26
CA VAL A 82 3.12 11.48 4.15
C VAL A 82 4.33 10.55 4.19
N LYS A 83 5.56 11.07 4.32
CA LYS A 83 6.77 10.25 4.39
C LYS A 83 6.72 9.22 5.53
N ARG A 84 6.30 9.64 6.73
CA ARG A 84 6.18 8.73 7.88
C ARG A 84 5.13 7.65 7.69
N GLY A 85 3.96 8.02 7.17
CA GLY A 85 2.88 7.06 6.88
C GLY A 85 3.33 6.02 5.85
N ILE A 86 4.02 6.47 4.80
CA ILE A 86 4.56 5.62 3.74
C ILE A 86 5.61 4.63 4.24
N GLN A 87 6.54 5.09 5.08
CA GLN A 87 7.54 4.20 5.69
C GLN A 87 6.90 3.10 6.51
N ASP A 88 5.84 3.40 7.25
CA ASP A 88 5.16 2.43 8.11
C ASP A 88 4.33 1.43 7.28
N VAL A 89 3.62 1.89 6.25
CA VAL A 89 2.92 1.01 5.30
C VAL A 89 3.91 0.05 4.64
N MET A 90 5.07 0.56 4.18
CA MET A 90 6.10 -0.27 3.57
C MET A 90 6.63 -1.32 4.54
N ARG A 91 6.91 -0.93 5.80
CA ARG A 91 7.37 -1.84 6.86
C ARG A 91 6.36 -2.95 7.13
N VAL A 92 5.10 -2.60 7.38
CA VAL A 92 4.04 -3.57 7.70
C VAL A 92 3.81 -4.54 6.54
N TRP A 93 3.83 -4.06 5.29
CA TRP A 93 3.71 -4.95 4.13
C TRP A 93 4.91 -5.88 3.97
N HIS A 94 6.13 -5.37 4.18
CA HIS A 94 7.33 -6.20 4.12
C HIS A 94 7.31 -7.32 5.18
N ASP A 95 6.92 -6.99 6.41
CA ASP A 95 6.81 -7.94 7.52
C ASP A 95 5.75 -9.01 7.22
N SER A 96 4.61 -8.61 6.63
CA SER A 96 3.52 -9.52 6.32
C SER A 96 3.76 -10.48 5.15
N TRP A 97 4.69 -10.13 4.25
CA TRP A 97 5.07 -10.96 3.09
C TRP A 97 6.30 -11.83 3.36
N ALA A 98 7.09 -11.49 4.38
CA ALA A 98 8.19 -12.33 4.85
C ALA A 98 7.71 -13.62 5.55
N LEU A 99 6.47 -13.64 6.06
CA LEU A 99 5.75 -14.77 6.66
C LEU A 99 5.00 -15.59 5.60
#